data_AF-A0A3S2Y694-F1
#
_entry.id   AF-A0A3S2Y694-F1
#
_cell.length_a   1.000
_cell.length_b   1.000
_cell.length_c   1.000
_cell.angle_alpha   90.00
_cell.angle_beta   90.00
_cell.angle_gamma   90.00
#
_symmetry.space_group_name_H-M   'P 1'
#
loop_
_entity.id
_entity.type
_entity.pdbx_description
1 polymer ?
#
loop_
_entity_poly.entity_id
_entity_poly.type
_entity_poly.pdbx_seq_one_letter_code
_entity_poly.pdbx_strand_id
1 'polypeptide(L)'
;MFTKFTNRNIQQLFVHRRGMINPDYELTDEMYSYGKLSYKWLSMRRKAAVETADSTWNFQFKSLWKTSLEITNQNEEVIGTLTTKVFSWSYTLVMNSGFTAVFRKTSFWKPRYVWENAMQAPIIRIESPVFKATDNIFIEQGTTPVEMIPLLAFLGIHLIIIRRQREAAAASS
;
A
#
# COMPACT_ATOMS: atom_id res chain seq x y z
N MET A 1 -16.70 9.76 -8.25
CA MET A 1 -17.22 9.15 -7.01
C MET A 1 -16.73 7.71 -6.98
N PHE A 2 -16.10 7.27 -5.88
CA PHE A 2 -15.58 5.91 -5.77
C PHE A 2 -16.69 4.91 -5.42
N THR A 3 -16.53 3.67 -5.87
CA THR A 3 -17.41 2.54 -5.53
C THR A 3 -16.92 1.89 -4.24
N LYS A 4 -17.84 1.52 -3.35
CA LYS A 4 -17.48 0.81 -2.12
C LYS A 4 -17.02 -0.60 -2.45
N PHE A 5 -15.82 -0.97 -2.00
CA PHE A 5 -15.29 -2.32 -2.17
C PHE A 5 -15.99 -3.29 -1.19
N THR A 6 -16.84 -4.17 -1.72
CA THR A 6 -17.63 -5.13 -0.91
C THR A 6 -17.52 -6.57 -1.40
N ASN A 7 -16.91 -6.80 -2.57
CA ASN A 7 -16.98 -8.07 -3.27
C ASN A 7 -15.75 -8.96 -2.98
N ARG A 8 -15.99 -10.13 -2.37
CA ARG A 8 -14.97 -11.18 -2.12
C ARG A 8 -14.53 -11.95 -3.36
N ASN A 9 -15.32 -11.91 -4.43
CA ASN A 9 -15.08 -12.71 -5.63
C ASN A 9 -14.09 -12.05 -6.58
N ILE A 10 -13.72 -10.78 -6.34
CA ILE A 10 -12.68 -10.11 -7.11
C ILE A 10 -11.32 -10.70 -6.71
N GLN A 11 -10.69 -11.39 -7.66
CA GLN A 11 -9.38 -12.04 -7.45
C GLN A 11 -8.23 -11.14 -7.89
N GLN A 12 -8.50 -10.13 -8.71
CA GLN A 12 -7.49 -9.25 -9.27
C GLN A 12 -8.00 -7.81 -9.29
N LEU A 13 -7.13 -6.90 -8.86
CA LEU A 13 -7.27 -5.46 -8.98
C LEU A 13 -6.03 -4.89 -9.67
N PHE A 14 -6.15 -3.65 -10.11
CA PHE A 14 -5.10 -2.90 -10.77
C PHE A 14 -4.93 -1.57 -10.07
N VAL A 15 -3.69 -1.11 -9.96
CA VAL A 15 -3.38 0.25 -9.54
C VAL A 15 -2.78 1.00 -10.72
N HIS A 16 -3.51 1.99 -11.22
CA HIS A 16 -3.05 2.84 -12.31
C HIS A 16 -2.45 4.12 -11.78
N ARG A 17 -1.22 4.41 -12.21
CA ARG A 17 -0.59 5.71 -12.04
C ARG A 17 -1.21 6.70 -13.03
N ARG A 18 -1.86 7.76 -12.52
CA ARG A 18 -2.44 8.85 -13.30
C ARG A 18 -1.60 10.11 -13.14
N GLY A 19 -1.23 10.74 -14.26
CA GLY A 19 -0.47 12.00 -14.26
C GLY A 19 1.06 11.83 -14.21
N MET A 20 1.77 12.80 -14.77
CA MET A 20 3.25 12.81 -14.79
C MET A 20 3.84 13.56 -13.59
N ILE A 21 3.26 14.72 -13.26
CA ILE A 21 3.68 15.63 -12.19
C ILE A 21 2.71 15.45 -11.01
N ASN A 22 3.21 14.98 -9.86
CA ASN A 22 2.38 14.53 -8.72
C ASN A 22 1.35 13.46 -9.11
N PRO A 23 1.80 12.25 -9.47
CA PRO A 23 0.88 11.21 -9.85
C PRO A 23 -0.01 10.78 -8.69
N ASP A 24 -1.28 10.55 -9.01
CA ASP A 24 -2.21 9.82 -8.17
C ASP A 24 -2.24 8.35 -8.62
N TYR A 25 -2.61 7.45 -7.71
CA TYR A 25 -2.64 6.01 -7.94
C TYR A 25 -4.04 5.50 -7.65
N GLU A 26 -4.75 5.09 -8.70
CA GLU A 26 -6.16 4.69 -8.64
C GLU A 26 -6.29 3.17 -8.57
N LEU A 27 -7.04 2.64 -7.59
CA LEU A 27 -7.33 1.21 -7.46
C LEU A 27 -8.62 0.87 -8.19
N THR A 28 -8.59 -0.12 -9.09
CA THR A 28 -9.73 -0.49 -9.94
C THR A 28 -9.74 -1.98 -10.29
N ASP A 29 -10.90 -2.50 -10.69
CA ASP A 29 -11.04 -3.79 -11.40
C ASP A 29 -11.31 -3.58 -12.91
N GLU A 30 -10.91 -2.43 -13.46
CA GLU A 30 -11.19 -1.92 -14.81
C GLU A 30 -12.63 -1.46 -15.06
N MET A 31 -13.60 -1.92 -14.27
CA MET A 31 -15.01 -1.51 -14.38
C MET A 31 -15.37 -0.43 -13.36
N TYR A 32 -14.86 -0.55 -12.14
CA TYR A 32 -15.14 0.32 -11.02
C TYR A 32 -13.84 0.85 -10.40
N SER A 33 -13.90 2.08 -9.90
CA SER A 33 -12.81 2.71 -9.16
C SER A 33 -13.11 2.66 -7.66
N TYR A 34 -12.19 2.10 -6.87
CA TYR A 34 -12.36 1.82 -5.44
C TYR A 34 -11.70 2.87 -4.54
N GLY A 35 -10.87 3.73 -5.11
CA GLY A 35 -10.21 4.80 -4.39
C GLY A 35 -8.98 5.31 -5.10
N LYS A 36 -8.31 6.28 -4.48
CA LYS A 36 -7.02 6.79 -4.93
C LYS A 36 -6.06 7.01 -3.78
N LEU A 37 -4.78 6.86 -4.06
CA LEU A 37 -3.65 7.30 -3.24
C LEU A 37 -3.03 8.53 -3.90
N SER A 38 -2.92 9.63 -3.16
CA SER A 38 -2.39 10.91 -3.62
C SER A 38 -1.30 11.44 -2.69
N TYR A 39 -0.49 12.36 -3.22
CA TYR A 39 0.60 13.00 -2.50
C TYR A 39 0.44 14.51 -2.59
N LYS A 40 0.50 15.22 -1.45
CA LYS A 40 0.43 16.70 -1.45
C LYS A 40 1.60 17.33 -2.24
N TRP A 41 2.80 16.77 -2.12
CA TRP A 41 4.00 17.25 -2.82
C TRP A 41 4.94 16.12 -3.21
N LEU A 42 5.55 16.23 -4.40
CA LEU A 42 6.57 15.34 -4.96
C LEU A 42 7.75 15.07 -3.99
N SER A 43 8.17 16.08 -3.22
CA SER A 43 9.25 15.99 -2.23
C SER A 43 8.83 15.38 -0.89
N MET A 44 7.52 15.27 -0.63
CA MET A 44 6.95 14.76 0.63
C MET A 44 6.21 13.43 0.46
N ARG A 45 6.77 12.48 -0.31
CA ARG A 45 6.20 11.12 -0.41
C ARG A 45 6.26 10.29 0.87
N ARG A 46 6.67 10.89 1.99
CA ARG A 46 6.58 10.36 3.36
C ARG A 46 5.20 10.58 4.00
N LYS A 47 4.35 11.38 3.36
CA LYS A 47 2.94 11.54 3.68
C LYS A 47 2.12 11.24 2.43
N ALA A 48 1.16 10.34 2.55
CA ALA A 48 0.20 10.08 1.48
C ALA A 48 -1.22 10.07 2.04
N ALA A 49 -2.16 10.53 1.23
CA ALA A 49 -3.57 10.49 1.53
C ALA A 49 -4.22 9.43 0.65
N VAL A 50 -5.13 8.66 1.23
CA VAL A 50 -5.94 7.68 0.53
C VAL A 50 -7.39 8.05 0.73
N GLU A 51 -8.15 8.05 -0.36
CA GLU A 51 -9.58 8.31 -0.37
C GLU A 51 -10.28 7.13 -1.03
N THR A 52 -11.21 6.49 -0.32
CA THR A 52 -12.14 5.47 -0.84
C THR A 52 -13.58 6.01 -0.77
N ALA A 53 -14.56 5.19 -1.13
CA ALA A 53 -15.97 5.56 -1.02
C ALA A 53 -16.44 5.76 0.43
N ASP A 54 -15.80 5.10 1.38
CA ASP A 54 -16.24 4.94 2.77
C ASP A 54 -15.19 5.29 3.82
N SER A 55 -13.96 5.59 3.40
CA SER A 55 -12.86 5.86 4.31
C SER A 55 -11.85 6.82 3.71
N THR A 56 -11.20 7.57 4.59
CA THR A 56 -10.00 8.33 4.27
C THR A 56 -8.90 7.90 5.22
N TRP A 57 -7.73 7.59 4.68
CA TRP A 57 -6.55 7.25 5.46
C TRP A 57 -5.41 8.19 5.14
N ASN A 58 -4.61 8.54 6.14
CA ASN A 58 -3.32 9.17 5.93
C ASN A 58 -2.22 8.23 6.38
N PHE A 59 -1.23 8.04 5.50
CA PHE A 59 -0.01 7.30 5.79
C PHE A 59 1.10 8.31 6.07
N GLN A 60 1.70 8.27 7.26
CA GLN A 60 2.72 9.24 7.64
C GLN A 60 3.86 8.59 8.43
N PHE A 61 5.10 8.77 7.97
CA PHE A 61 6.29 8.37 8.74
C PHE A 61 6.53 9.31 9.92
N LYS A 62 6.84 8.76 11.10
CA LYS A 62 7.09 9.56 12.32
C LYS A 62 8.32 10.47 12.26
N SER A 63 9.31 10.15 11.43
CA SER A 63 10.56 10.94 11.32
C SER A 63 11.35 10.55 10.07
N LEU A 64 12.28 11.44 9.67
CA LEU A 64 13.29 11.17 8.64
C LEU A 64 14.07 9.87 8.90
N TRP A 65 14.33 9.56 10.17
CA TRP A 65 15.18 8.45 10.60
C TRP A 65 14.40 7.25 11.15
N LYS A 66 13.11 7.42 11.47
CA LYS A 66 12.30 6.34 12.05
C LYS A 66 11.74 5.43 10.97
N THR A 67 11.79 4.14 11.26
CA THR A 67 11.25 3.03 10.46
C THR A 67 9.75 2.81 10.63
N SER A 68 9.06 3.67 11.39
CA SER A 68 7.64 3.55 11.72
C SER A 68 6.78 4.53 10.94
N LEU A 69 5.69 4.01 10.36
CA LEU A 69 4.62 4.76 9.70
C LEU A 69 3.33 4.60 10.50
N GLU A 70 2.62 5.69 10.72
CA GLU A 70 1.27 5.70 11.29
C GLU A 70 0.23 5.76 10.18
N ILE A 71 -0.90 5.09 10.45
CA ILE A 71 -2.10 5.14 9.63
C ILE A 71 -3.15 5.86 10.47
N THR A 72 -3.60 7.02 10.02
CA THR A 72 -4.67 7.78 10.66
C THR A 72 -5.94 7.80 9.82
N ASN A 73 -7.09 7.87 10.47
CA ASN A 73 -8.38 8.04 9.79
C ASN A 73 -8.69 9.52 9.49
N GLN A 74 -9.91 9.80 9.01
CA GLN A 74 -10.39 11.16 8.72
C GLN A 74 -10.49 12.08 9.95
N ASN A 75 -10.59 11.50 11.16
CA ASN A 75 -10.63 12.22 12.43
C ASN A 75 -9.21 12.41 13.02
N GLU A 76 -8.17 12.11 12.25
CA GLU A 76 -6.76 12.13 12.68
C GLU A 76 -6.41 11.12 13.79
N GLU A 77 -7.30 10.17 14.07
CA GLU A 77 -7.05 9.10 15.05
C GLU A 77 -6.14 8.04 14.44
N VAL A 78 -5.10 7.63 15.18
CA VAL A 78 -4.21 6.54 14.76
C VAL A 78 -4.96 5.22 14.86
N ILE A 79 -5.19 4.57 13.72
CA ILE A 79 -5.90 3.28 13.60
C ILE A 79 -4.97 2.09 13.36
N GLY A 80 -3.69 2.36 13.08
CA GLY A 80 -2.69 1.32 12.88
C GLY A 80 -1.29 1.89 12.78
N THR A 81 -0.32 1.01 12.99
CA THR A 81 1.10 1.33 12.88
C THR A 81 1.80 0.27 12.04
N LEU A 82 2.64 0.74 11.12
CA LEU A 82 3.58 -0.05 10.36
C LEU A 82 4.97 0.15 10.94
N THR A 83 5.67 -0.93 11.23
CA THR A 83 7.06 -0.90 11.73
C THR A 83 7.96 -1.72 10.83
N THR A 84 9.24 -1.36 10.73
CA THR A 84 10.26 -2.26 10.17
C THR A 84 11.43 -2.38 11.12
N LYS A 85 12.01 -3.58 11.17
CA LYS A 85 13.24 -3.84 11.91
C LYS A 85 14.41 -3.25 11.12
N VAL A 86 15.37 -2.67 11.84
CA VAL A 86 16.62 -2.19 11.24
C VAL A 86 17.27 -3.36 10.50
N PHE A 87 17.67 -3.14 9.23
CA PHE A 87 18.19 -4.16 8.30
C PHE A 87 17.21 -5.22 7.78
N SER A 88 15.92 -5.18 8.15
CA SER A 88 14.92 -6.03 7.50
C SER A 88 14.27 -5.32 6.31
N TRP A 89 14.04 -6.08 5.23
CA TRP A 89 13.22 -5.62 4.10
C TRP A 89 11.73 -5.98 4.25
N SER A 90 11.32 -6.33 5.47
CA SER A 90 9.94 -6.61 5.84
C SER A 90 9.34 -5.47 6.66
N TYR A 91 8.05 -5.23 6.50
CA TYR A 91 7.28 -4.32 7.33
C TYR A 91 6.18 -5.08 8.05
N THR A 92 5.98 -4.82 9.33
CA THR A 92 4.91 -5.42 10.15
C THR A 92 3.84 -4.36 10.39
N LEU A 93 2.62 -4.65 9.95
CA LEU A 93 1.42 -3.87 10.18
C LEU A 93 0.69 -4.41 11.41
N VAL A 94 0.30 -3.51 12.30
CA VAL A 94 -0.57 -3.78 13.45
C VAL A 94 -1.68 -2.74 13.45
N MET A 95 -2.93 -3.19 13.33
CA MET A 95 -4.14 -2.36 13.39
C MET A 95 -4.75 -2.42 14.80
N ASN A 96 -5.42 -1.35 15.22
CA ASN A 96 -6.10 -1.31 16.53
C ASN A 96 -7.25 -2.32 16.63
N SER A 97 -7.78 -2.78 15.49
CA SER A 97 -8.77 -3.86 15.42
C SER A 97 -8.22 -5.25 15.76
N GLY A 98 -6.90 -5.36 15.99
CA GLY A 98 -6.22 -6.64 16.20
C GLY A 98 -5.73 -7.30 14.91
N PHE A 99 -6.05 -6.74 13.73
CA PHE A 99 -5.52 -7.24 12.47
C PHE A 99 -4.00 -7.01 12.38
N THR A 100 -3.27 -8.05 11.98
CA THR A 100 -1.81 -7.98 11.78
C THR A 100 -1.43 -8.60 10.44
N ALA A 101 -0.44 -7.99 9.79
CA ALA A 101 0.08 -8.50 8.52
C ALA A 101 1.56 -8.13 8.34
N VAL A 102 2.26 -8.92 7.53
CA VAL A 102 3.66 -8.67 7.17
C VAL A 102 3.76 -8.39 5.67
N PHE A 103 4.36 -7.27 5.31
CA PHE A 103 4.70 -6.93 3.93
C PHE A 103 6.16 -7.27 3.65
N ARG A 104 6.44 -7.99 2.57
CA ARG A 104 7.81 -8.29 2.15
C ARG A 104 7.94 -8.43 0.64
N LYS A 105 9.16 -8.25 0.14
CA LYS A 105 9.53 -8.62 -1.23
C LYS A 105 9.76 -10.13 -1.30
N THR A 106 9.19 -10.81 -2.30
CA THR A 106 9.29 -12.28 -2.42
C THR A 106 10.43 -12.73 -3.32
N SER A 107 10.93 -11.86 -4.19
CA SER A 107 12.02 -12.17 -5.13
C SER A 107 13.01 -11.02 -5.19
N PHE A 108 14.30 -11.32 -5.32
CA PHE A 108 15.31 -10.29 -5.56
C PHE A 108 15.19 -9.71 -6.97
N TRP A 109 15.02 -10.60 -7.96
CA TRP A 109 15.01 -10.29 -9.39
C TRP A 109 13.70 -9.72 -9.91
N LYS A 110 12.56 -10.18 -9.38
CA LYS A 110 11.25 -9.70 -9.81
C LYS A 110 10.68 -8.73 -8.78
N PRO A 111 10.07 -7.61 -9.19
CA PRO A 111 9.44 -6.66 -8.28
C PRO A 111 8.07 -7.19 -7.81
N ARG A 112 8.11 -8.31 -7.08
CA ARG A 112 6.97 -9.00 -6.49
C ARG A 112 6.99 -8.84 -4.99
N TYR A 113 5.82 -8.52 -4.45
CA TYR A 113 5.63 -8.27 -3.02
C TYR A 113 4.41 -9.03 -2.53
N VAL A 114 4.36 -9.27 -1.23
CA VAL A 114 3.26 -10.00 -0.62
C VAL A 114 2.93 -9.38 0.74
N TRP A 115 1.64 -9.29 1.02
CA TRP A 115 1.10 -9.19 2.37
C TRP A 115 0.78 -10.58 2.88
N GLU A 116 1.24 -10.93 4.07
CA GLU A 116 1.01 -12.22 4.71
C GLU A 116 0.36 -12.03 6.07
N ASN A 117 -0.48 -12.98 6.48
CA ASN A 117 -1.03 -12.99 7.83
C ASN A 117 -0.02 -13.56 8.85
N ALA A 118 -0.43 -13.67 10.11
CA ALA A 118 0.39 -14.22 11.18
C ALA A 118 0.86 -15.68 10.93
N MET A 119 0.10 -16.45 10.15
CA MET A 119 0.44 -17.82 9.74
C MET A 119 1.29 -17.87 8.46
N GLN A 120 1.81 -16.72 7.99
CA GLN A 120 2.56 -16.59 6.74
C GLN A 120 1.76 -16.96 5.49
N ALA A 121 0.43 -17.06 5.60
CA ALA A 121 -0.42 -17.28 4.45
C ALA A 121 -0.55 -15.97 3.65
N PRO A 122 -0.30 -15.99 2.33
CA PRO A 122 -0.48 -14.83 1.46
C PRO A 122 -1.92 -14.29 1.51
N ILE A 123 -2.04 -12.97 1.62
CA ILE A 123 -3.29 -12.21 1.62
C ILE A 123 -3.45 -11.50 0.27
N ILE A 124 -2.44 -10.72 -0.10
CA ILE A 124 -2.38 -10.00 -1.37
C ILE A 124 -0.98 -10.16 -1.95
N ARG A 125 -0.88 -10.42 -3.25
CA ARG A 125 0.37 -10.34 -4.00
C ARG A 125 0.36 -9.12 -4.90
N ILE A 126 1.44 -8.36 -4.89
CA ILE A 126 1.59 -7.16 -5.70
C ILE A 126 2.70 -7.40 -6.72
N GLU A 127 2.38 -7.34 -7.99
CA GLU A 127 3.36 -7.27 -9.06
C GLU A 127 3.48 -5.83 -9.54
N SER A 128 4.65 -5.24 -9.32
CA SER A 128 4.91 -3.84 -9.65
C SER A 128 6.05 -3.75 -10.67
N PRO A 129 5.78 -3.82 -11.98
CA PRO A 129 6.80 -3.66 -13.01
C PRO A 129 7.43 -2.26 -12.93
N VAL A 130 8.74 -2.13 -13.20
CA VAL A 130 9.44 -0.83 -13.09
C VAL A 130 9.08 0.10 -14.25
N PHE A 131 8.82 -0.45 -15.44
CA PHE A 131 8.58 0.30 -16.68
C PHE A 131 7.10 0.45 -17.05
N LYS A 132 6.17 -0.01 -16.20
CA LYS A 132 4.73 0.08 -16.46
C LYS A 132 4.08 1.10 -15.53
N ALA A 133 3.02 1.75 -16.03
CA ALA A 133 2.19 2.66 -15.24
C ALA A 133 1.11 1.92 -14.42
N THR A 134 1.03 0.60 -14.55
CA THR A 134 0.02 -0.24 -13.88
C THR A 134 0.71 -1.30 -13.03
N ASP A 135 0.28 -1.39 -11.77
CA ASP A 135 0.63 -2.46 -10.85
C ASP A 135 -0.54 -3.45 -10.74
N ASN A 136 -0.25 -4.75 -10.69
CA ASN A 136 -1.26 -5.80 -10.53
C ASN A 136 -1.35 -6.23 -9.07
N ILE A 137 -2.57 -6.33 -8.56
CA ILE A 137 -2.89 -6.72 -7.19
C ILE A 137 -3.71 -8.02 -7.27
N PHE A 138 -3.13 -9.13 -6.82
CA PHE A 138 -3.83 -10.41 -6.74
C PHE A 138 -4.29 -10.64 -5.31
N ILE A 139 -5.58 -10.91 -5.13
CA ILE A 139 -6.21 -11.16 -3.84
C ILE A 139 -6.29 -12.66 -3.65
N GLU A 140 -5.70 -13.16 -2.57
CA GLU A 140 -5.77 -14.56 -2.22
C GLU A 140 -7.06 -14.81 -1.44
N GLN A 141 -7.78 -15.88 -1.79
CA GLN A 141 -8.97 -16.26 -1.02
C GLN A 141 -8.52 -16.73 0.37
N GLY A 142 -9.00 -16.05 1.40
CA GLY A 142 -8.60 -16.31 2.77
C GLY A 142 -9.52 -15.65 3.79
N THR A 143 -9.07 -15.63 5.03
CA THR A 143 -9.82 -15.08 6.17
C THR A 143 -9.67 -13.57 6.32
N THR A 144 -8.87 -12.92 5.46
CA THR A 144 -8.67 -11.47 5.51
C THR A 144 -10.00 -10.74 5.32
N PRO A 145 -10.31 -9.77 6.21
CA PRO A 145 -11.49 -8.94 6.05
C PRO A 145 -11.45 -8.15 4.73
N VAL A 146 -12.59 -8.07 4.04
CA VAL A 146 -12.72 -7.47 2.69
C VAL A 146 -12.40 -5.99 2.71
N GLU A 147 -12.85 -5.33 3.77
CA GLU A 147 -12.64 -3.93 4.06
C GLU A 147 -11.15 -3.57 4.20
N MET A 148 -10.28 -4.55 4.51
CA MET A 148 -8.84 -4.32 4.60
C MET A 148 -8.14 -4.35 3.24
N ILE A 149 -8.77 -4.92 2.20
CA ILE A 149 -8.13 -5.12 0.90
C ILE A 149 -7.70 -3.77 0.26
N PRO A 150 -8.56 -2.73 0.20
CA PRO A 150 -8.13 -1.43 -0.34
C PRO A 150 -6.98 -0.82 0.47
N LEU A 151 -7.06 -0.86 1.80
CA LEU A 151 -6.02 -0.33 2.68
C LEU A 151 -4.67 -1.04 2.42
N LEU A 152 -4.67 -2.37 2.37
CA LEU A 152 -3.47 -3.17 2.12
C LEU A 152 -2.90 -2.93 0.72
N ALA A 153 -3.76 -2.80 -0.29
CA ALA A 153 -3.34 -2.50 -1.65
C ALA A 153 -2.64 -1.13 -1.71
N PHE A 154 -3.29 -0.07 -1.22
CA PHE A 154 -2.70 1.27 -1.22
C PHE A 154 -1.45 1.38 -0.36
N LEU A 155 -1.45 0.78 0.83
CA LEU A 155 -0.28 0.78 1.70
C LEU A 155 0.89 0.02 1.05
N GLY A 156 0.62 -1.13 0.43
CA GLY A 156 1.62 -1.89 -0.32
C GLY A 156 2.24 -1.07 -1.45
N ILE A 157 1.42 -0.41 -2.27
CA ILE A 157 1.87 0.49 -3.33
C ILE A 157 2.70 1.65 -2.77
N HIS A 158 2.24 2.29 -1.71
CA HIS A 158 2.96 3.39 -1.06
C HIS A 158 4.37 2.95 -0.61
N LEU A 159 4.50 1.76 -0.01
CA LEU A 159 5.79 1.21 0.41
C LEU A 159 6.71 0.89 -0.78
N ILE A 160 6.17 0.37 -1.88
CA ILE A 160 6.93 0.11 -3.11
C ILE A 160 7.47 1.43 -3.70
N ILE A 161 6.65 2.48 -3.73
CA ILE A 161 7.06 3.81 -4.22
C ILE A 161 8.20 4.37 -3.38
N ILE A 162 8.08 4.34 -2.05
CA ILE A 162 9.13 4.83 -1.15
C ILE A 162 10.42 4.04 -1.32
N ARG A 163 10.32 2.71 -1.45
CA ARG A 163 11.47 1.85 -1.66
C ARG A 163 12.23 2.24 -2.93
N ARG A 164 11.52 2.36 -4.06
CA ARG A 164 12.13 2.74 -5.35
C ARG A 164 12.81 4.10 -5.29
N GLN A 165 12.24 5.05 -4.56
CA GLN A 165 12.86 6.37 -4.37
C GLN A 165 14.17 6.29 -3.58
N ARG A 166 14.22 5.47 -2.51
CA ARG A 166 15.45 5.26 -1.75
C ARG A 166 16.53 4.58 -2.58
N GLU A 167 16.15 3.57 -3.37
CA GLU A 167 17.06 2.87 -4.29
C GLU A 167 17.62 3.82 -5.37
N ALA A 168 16.77 4.67 -5.96
CA ALA A 168 17.20 5.67 -6.95
C ALA A 168 18.14 6.73 -6.36
N ALA A 169 17.86 7.25 -5.16
CA ALA A 169 18.70 8.23 -4.49
C ALA A 169 20.09 7.67 -4.12
N ALA A 170 20.15 6.40 -3.69
CA ALA A 170 21.40 5.73 -3.38
C ALA A 170 22.26 5.46 -4.64
N ALA A 171 21.64 5.21 -5.79
CA ALA A 171 22.36 5.00 -7.05
C ALA A 171 22.90 6.29 -7.69
N SER A 172 22.36 7.45 -7.31
CA SER A 172 22.80 8.78 -7.76
C SER A 172 23.77 9.47 -6.79
N SER A 173 24.14 8.81 -5.70
CA SER A 173 25.09 9.29 -4.68
C SER A 173 26.47 8.70 -4.93
#